data_AF-K2AFQ2-F1
#
_entry.id   AF-K2AFQ2-F1
#
_cell.length_a   1.000
_cell.length_b   1.000
_cell.length_c   1.000
_cell.angle_alpha   90.00
_cell.angle_beta   90.00
_cell.angle_gamma   90.00
#
_symmetry.space_group_name_H-M   'P 1'
#
loop_
_entity.id
_entity.type
_entity.pdbx_description
1 polymer ?
#
loop_
_entity_poly.entity_id
_entity_poly.type
_entity_poly.pdbx_seq_one_letter_code
_entity_poly.pdbx_strand_id
1 'polypeptide(L)' 'ATEGAAVVVISQDLDELLEICDSFAVLNAGRLTAPRPVKGLTIDQIGLMMGGAHGMETAHVPA' A
#
# COMPACT_ATOMS: atom_id res chain seq x y z
N ALA A 1 18.13 17.98 -13.81
CA ALA A 1 16.83 17.41 -13.45
C ALA A 1 16.88 15.90 -13.70
N THR A 2 17.01 15.10 -12.64
CA THR A 2 16.73 13.65 -12.66
C THR A 2 15.32 13.46 -12.12
N GLU A 3 14.33 14.05 -12.80
CA GLU A 3 12.96 14.09 -12.31
C GLU A 3 12.28 12.75 -12.63
N GLY A 4 12.70 11.71 -11.90
CA GLY A 4 12.05 10.39 -11.98
C GLY A 4 10.56 10.53 -11.66
N ALA A 5 9.72 9.94 -12.52
CA ALA A 5 8.28 9.91 -12.32
C ALA A 5 7.90 8.80 -11.33
N ALA A 6 6.95 9.09 -10.44
CA ALA A 6 6.31 8.05 -9.64
C ALA A 6 5.29 7.29 -10.50
N VAL A 7 5.27 5.96 -10.37
CA VAL A 7 4.31 5.07 -11.04
C VAL A 7 3.44 4.43 -9.97
N VAL A 8 2.11 4.51 -10.14
CA VAL A 8 1.14 3.84 -9.28
C VAL A 8 0.62 2.61 -10.02
N VAL A 9 0.83 1.44 -9.42
CA VAL A 9 0.33 0.16 -9.94
C VAL A 9 -0.84 -0.31 -9.09
N ILE A 10 -1.93 -0.71 -9.74
CA ILE A 10 -3.09 -1.31 -9.10
C ILE A 10 -3.34 -2.65 -9.79
N SER A 11 -3.19 -3.74 -9.04
CA SER A 11 -3.42 -5.10 -9.50
C SER A 11 -4.07 -5.91 -8.39
N GLN A 12 -4.63 -7.07 -8.76
CA GLN A 12 -5.09 -8.09 -7.81
C GLN A 12 -4.04 -9.18 -7.58
N ASP A 13 -3.01 -9.24 -8.44
CA ASP A 13 -1.92 -10.18 -8.33
C ASP A 13 -0.89 -9.64 -7.34
N LEU A 14 -0.81 -10.27 -6.17
CA LEU A 14 0.07 -9.79 -5.11
C LEU A 14 1.53 -10.13 -5.38
N ASP A 15 1.80 -11.27 -6.01
CA ASP A 15 3.17 -11.70 -6.29
C ASP A 15 3.82 -10.72 -7.28
N GLU A 16 3.07 -10.32 -8.31
CA GLU A 16 3.48 -9.27 -9.27
C GLU A 16 3.76 -7.93 -8.54
N LEU A 17 2.84 -7.48 -7.69
CA LEU A 17 3.01 -6.20 -6.97
C LEU A 17 4.22 -6.22 -6.05
N LEU A 18 4.47 -7.34 -5.35
CA LEU A 18 5.63 -7.48 -4.46
C LEU A 18 6.95 -7.61 -5.22
N GLU A 19 6.93 -8.02 -6.49
CA GLU A 19 8.11 -8.10 -7.34
C GLU A 19 8.54 -6.72 -7.86
N ILE A 20 7.58 -5.88 -8.27
CA ILE A 20 7.89 -4.63 -9.00
C ILE A 20 7.81 -3.36 -8.16
N CYS A 21 7.14 -3.37 -7.00
CA CYS A 21 6.94 -2.18 -6.20
C CYS A 21 7.99 -2.02 -5.09
N ASP A 22 8.42 -0.77 -4.87
CA ASP A 22 9.25 -0.43 -3.70
C ASP A 22 8.41 -0.25 -2.42
N SER A 23 7.18 0.24 -2.59
CA SER A 23 6.26 0.59 -1.50
C SER A 23 4.85 0.07 -1.76
N PHE A 24 4.17 -0.34 -0.69
CA PHE A 24 2.84 -0.92 -0.71
C PHE A 24 1.90 -0.19 0.26
N ALA A 25 0.66 0.03 -0.18
CA ALA A 25 -0.41 0.59 0.63
C ALA A 25 -1.73 -0.09 0.27
N VAL A 26 -2.63 -0.19 1.24
CA VAL A 26 -3.96 -0.77 1.05
C VAL A 26 -5.03 0.29 1.19
N LEU A 27 -5.94 0.33 0.23
CA LEU A 27 -7.21 1.03 0.34
C LEU A 27 -8.27 0.06 0.89
N ASN A 28 -8.73 0.30 2.12
CA ASN A 28 -9.80 -0.48 2.75
C ASN A 28 -10.89 0.48 3.24
N ALA A 29 -12.16 0.20 2.94
CA ALA A 29 -13.32 1.00 3.35
C ALA A 29 -13.17 2.52 3.09
N GLY A 30 -12.58 2.88 1.94
CA GLY A 30 -12.34 4.28 1.56
C GLY A 30 -11.17 4.97 2.28
N ARG A 31 -10.35 4.21 3.03
CA ARG A 31 -9.17 4.73 3.73
C ARG A 31 -7.90 4.05 3.24
N LEU A 32 -6.90 4.85 2.89
CA LEU A 32 -5.59 4.38 2.45
C LEU A 32 -4.65 4.29 3.66
N THR A 33 -3.95 3.18 3.80
CA THR A 33 -2.87 3.06 4.82
C THR A 33 -1.69 3.96 4.45
N ALA A 34 -0.87 4.34 5.43
CA ALA A 34 0.46 4.86 5.12
C ALA A 34 1.26 3.83 4.29
N PRO A 35 1.95 4.25 3.20
CA PRO A 35 2.80 3.36 2.43
C PRO A 35 3.91 2.75 3.29
N ARG A 36 4.22 1.48 3.03
CA ARG A 36 5.30 0.74 3.70
C ARG A 36 6.23 0.12 2.66
N PRO A 37 7.53 -0.04 2.97
CA PRO A 37 8.42 -0.79 2.10
C PRO A 37 7.88 -2.19 1.83
N VAL A 38 7.93 -2.64 0.58
CA VAL A 38 7.60 -4.02 0.20
C VAL A 38 8.54 -5.01 0.87
N LYS A 39 9.82 -4.64 1.00
CA LYS A 39 10.83 -5.44 1.67
C LYS A 39 10.43 -5.76 3.11
N GLY A 40 10.21 -7.04 3.38
CA GLY A 40 9.85 -7.54 4.70
C GLY A 40 8.35 -7.57 4.99
N LEU A 41 7.50 -7.21 4.03
CA LEU A 41 6.07 -7.54 4.10
C LEU A 41 5.86 -9.03 3.80
N THR A 42 4.96 -9.63 4.57
CA THR A 42 4.50 -11.01 4.39
C THR A 42 3.07 -11.00 3.85
N ILE A 43 2.68 -12.07 3.15
CA ILE A 43 1.31 -12.22 2.64
C ILE A 43 0.29 -12.14 3.78
N ASP A 44 0.58 -12.72 4.95
CA ASP A 44 -0.32 -12.64 6.12
C ASP A 44 -0.53 -11.20 6.60
N GLN A 45 0.54 -10.40 6.66
CA GLN A 45 0.43 -8.98 7.01
C GLN A 45 -0.41 -8.22 5.98
N ILE A 46 -0.22 -8.50 4.69
CA ILE A 46 -0.97 -7.88 3.60
C ILE A 46 -2.44 -8.29 3.67
N GLY A 47 -2.74 -9.56 3.90
CA GLY A 47 -4.10 -10.05 4.11
C GLY A 47 -4.77 -9.35 5.31
N LEU A 48 -4.02 -9.15 6.40
CA LEU A 48 -4.48 -8.38 7.55
C LEU A 48 -4.72 -6.90 7.21
N MET A 49 -3.93 -6.32 6.28
CA MET A 49 -4.13 -4.95 5.76
C MET A 49 -5.41 -4.85 4.95
N MET A 50 -5.62 -5.79 4.04
CA MET A 50 -6.81 -5.88 3.20
C MET A 50 -8.07 -6.14 4.03
N GLY A 51 -7.96 -6.91 5.11
CA GLY A 51 -9.04 -7.19 6.06
C GLY A 51 -9.36 -6.04 7.03
N GLY A 52 -8.59 -4.95 7.03
CA GLY A 52 -8.86 -3.78 7.88
C GLY A 52 -8.48 -3.95 9.36
N ALA A 53 -7.63 -4.93 9.69
CA ALA A 53 -7.21 -5.20 11.08
C ALA A 53 -6.06 -4.30 11.58
N HIS A 54 -5.68 -3.30 10.80
CA HIS A 54 -4.73 -2.26 11.24
C HIS A 54 -5.52 -1.05 11.71
N GLY A 55 -5.13 -0.47 12.84
CA GLY A 55 -5.72 0.77 13.36
C GLY A 55 -5.57 1.91 12.36
N MET A 56 -6.51 2.01 11.42
CA MET A 56 -6.53 3.00 10.35
C MET A 56 -6.74 4.38 10.99
N GLU A 57 -5.65 5.09 11.24
CA GLU A 57 -5.71 6.50 11.61
C GLU A 57 -6.38 7.28 10.47
N THR A 58 -7.30 8.16 10.85
CA THR A 58 -8.11 8.94 9.92
C THR A 58 -7.22 9.79 9.01
N ALA A 59 -7.33 9.59 7.70
CA ALA A 59 -6.75 10.51 6.72
C ALA A 59 -7.31 11.93 6.98
N HIS A 60 -6.45 12.83 7.46
CA HIS A 60 -6.73 14.26 7.49
C HIS A 60 -6.70 14.75 6.04
N VAL A 61 -7.85 15.09 5.50
CA VAL A 61 -7.94 15.96 4.33
C VAL A 61 -7.96 17.38 4.89
N PRO A 62 -6.87 18.18 4.79
CA PRO A 62 -6.96 19.59 5.07
C PRO A 62 -7.91 20.19 4.03
N ALA A 63 -8.91 20.93 4.52
CA ALA A 63 -9.88 21.66 3.71
C ALA A 63 -9.21 22.77 2.90
#